data_AF-A0A7C2WN72-F1
#
_entry.id   AF-A0A7C2WN72-F1
#
_cell.length_a   1.000
_cell.length_b   1.000
_cell.length_c   1.000
_cell.angle_alpha   90.00
_cell.angle_beta   90.00
_cell.angle_gamma   90.00
#
_symmetry.space_group_name_H-M   'P 1'
#
loop_
_entity.id
_entity.type
_entity.pdbx_description
1 polymer ?
#
loop_
_entity_poly.entity_id
_entity_poly.type
_entity_poly.pdbx_seq_one_letter_code
_entity_poly.pdbx_strand_id
1 'polypeptide(L)' 'MGQKRKQADWDGQRIWALRQHLRLTQAKLAEELGTRQQTISEWEIGMYKPRGTSATLLTIVAERSGFKYEPSMEKETKD' A
#
# COMPACT_ATOMS: atom_id res chain seq x y z
N MET A 1 21.17 9.99 10.92
CA MET A 1 19.91 10.62 10.47
C MET A 1 19.09 9.56 9.75
N GLY A 2 18.07 8.99 10.40
CA GLY A 2 17.20 8.01 9.75
C GLY A 2 16.27 8.74 8.79
N GLN A 3 16.36 8.48 7.48
CA GLN A 3 15.41 9.02 6.52
C GLN A 3 14.00 8.55 6.90
N LYS A 4 13.13 9.48 7.30
CA LYS A 4 11.69 9.23 7.47
C LYS A 4 11.17 8.66 6.15
N ARG A 5 10.89 7.35 6.11
CA ARG A 5 10.26 6.72 4.93
C ARG A 5 8.89 7.34 4.77
N LYS A 6 8.59 7.89 3.58
CA LYS A 6 7.25 8.32 3.21
C LYS A 6 6.33 7.09 3.27
N GLN A 7 5.62 6.90 4.39
CA GLN A 7 4.59 5.88 4.48
C GLN A 7 3.30 6.48 3.97
N ALA A 8 2.79 5.94 2.88
CA ALA A 8 1.43 6.22 2.45
C ALA A 8 0.48 5.51 3.41
N ASP A 9 -0.57 6.20 3.85
CA ASP A 9 -1.71 5.55 4.47
C ASP A 9 -2.44 4.72 3.41
N TRP A 10 -2.14 3.43 3.33
CA TRP A 10 -2.77 2.51 2.38
C TRP A 10 -4.15 2.09 2.89
N ASP A 11 -5.19 2.81 2.45
CA ASP A 11 -6.58 2.39 2.59
C ASP A 11 -7.02 1.47 1.43
N GLY A 12 -8.21 0.88 1.56
CA GLY A 12 -8.73 -0.06 0.56
C GLY A 12 -8.89 0.55 -0.83
N GLN A 13 -9.26 1.83 -0.91
CA GLN A 13 -9.41 2.52 -2.20
C GLN A 13 -8.07 2.71 -2.90
N ARG A 14 -7.03 3.10 -2.17
CA ARG A 14 -5.67 3.25 -2.71
C ARG A 14 -5.10 1.91 -3.17
N ILE A 15 -5.32 0.85 -2.41
CA ILE A 15 -4.87 -0.50 -2.78
C ILE A 15 -5.59 -0.99 -4.04
N TRP A 16 -6.91 -0.80 -4.10
CA TRP A 16 -7.69 -1.12 -5.30
C TRP A 16 -7.20 -0.31 -6.51
N ALA A 17 -7.00 1.00 -6.35
CA ALA A 17 -6.54 1.87 -7.42
C ALA A 17 -5.14 1.49 -7.91
N LEU A 18 -4.21 1.17 -7.01
CA LEU A 18 -2.89 0.65 -7.37
C LEU A 18 -3.02 -0.65 -8.17
N ARG A 19 -3.83 -1.60 -7.70
CA ARG A 19 -4.04 -2.86 -8.40
C ARG A 19 -4.61 -2.67 -9.81
N GLN A 20 -5.59 -1.79 -9.96
CA GLN A 20 -6.18 -1.45 -11.25
C GLN A 20 -5.16 -0.78 -12.18
N HIS A 21 -4.35 0.16 -11.66
CA HIS A 21 -3.27 0.81 -12.41
C HIS A 21 -2.26 -0.21 -12.97
N LEU A 22 -1.91 -1.22 -12.16
CA LEU A 22 -1.02 -2.31 -12.57
C LEU A 22 -1.71 -3.37 -13.44
N ARG A 23 -3.04 -3.29 -13.63
CA ARG A 23 -3.86 -4.28 -14.34
C ARG A 23 -3.72 -5.70 -13.77
N LEU A 24 -3.59 -5.80 -12.45
CA LEU A 24 -3.42 -7.08 -11.75
C LEU A 24 -4.74 -7.61 -11.18
N THR A 25 -4.83 -8.93 -11.09
CA THR A 25 -5.82 -9.59 -10.22
C THR A 25 -5.40 -9.47 -8.75
N GLN A 26 -6.32 -9.67 -7.82
CA GLN A 26 -5.99 -9.67 -6.39
C GLN A 26 -4.97 -10.77 -6.05
N ALA A 27 -5.02 -11.91 -6.74
CA ALA A 27 -4.04 -12.99 -6.59
C ALA A 27 -2.64 -12.56 -7.06
N LYS A 28 -2.54 -11.88 -8.21
CA LYS A 28 -1.25 -11.42 -8.71
C LYS A 28 -0.63 -10.33 -7.84
N LEU A 29 -1.42 -9.39 -7.34
CA LEU A 29 -0.91 -8.42 -6.36
C LEU A 29 -0.48 -9.11 -5.06
N ALA A 30 -1.19 -10.16 -4.63
CA ALA A 30 -0.79 -10.93 -3.45
C ALA A 30 0.55 -11.65 -3.64
N GLU A 31 0.79 -12.22 -4.82
CA GLU A 31 2.08 -12.83 -5.19
C GLU A 31 3.22 -11.79 -5.12
N GLU A 32 3.03 -10.61 -5.70
CA GLU A 32 4.01 -9.51 -5.67
C GLU A 32 4.34 -9.04 -4.24
N LEU A 33 3.33 -9.05 -3.35
CA LEU A 33 3.48 -8.61 -1.97
C LEU A 33 3.85 -9.75 -0.99
N GLY A 34 3.99 -10.99 -1.49
CA GLY A 34 4.28 -12.16 -0.65
C GLY A 34 3.19 -12.47 0.37
N THR A 35 1.92 -12.24 0.03
CA THR A 35 0.75 -12.46 0.90
C THR A 35 -0.32 -13.33 0.22
N ARG A 36 -1.50 -13.45 0.83
CA ARG A 36 -2.64 -14.22 0.29
C ARG A 36 -3.63 -13.31 -0.44
N GLN A 37 -4.30 -13.84 -1.46
CA GLN A 37 -5.35 -13.11 -2.19
C GLN A 37 -6.46 -12.61 -1.26
N GLN A 38 -6.85 -13.39 -0.25
CA GLN A 38 -7.85 -13.00 0.74
C GLN A 38 -7.43 -11.73 1.50
N THR A 39 -6.15 -11.60 1.83
CA THR A 39 -5.61 -10.41 2.51
C THR A 39 -5.77 -9.16 1.63
N ILE A 40 -5.51 -9.26 0.32
CA ILE A 40 -5.75 -8.15 -0.61
C ILE A 40 -7.23 -7.79 -0.66
N SER A 41 -8.12 -8.78 -0.71
CA SER A 41 -9.57 -8.56 -0.68
C SER A 41 -9.99 -7.81 0.58
N GLU A 42 -9.60 -8.30 1.75
CA GLU A 42 -9.91 -7.70 3.06
C GLU A 42 -9.40 -6.26 3.18
N TRP A 43 -8.23 -5.97 2.60
CA TRP A 43 -7.74 -4.60 2.50
C TRP A 43 -8.60 -3.74 1.59
N GLU A 44 -8.92 -4.21 0.38
CA GLU A 44 -9.69 -3.45 -0.62
C GLU A 44 -11.10 -3.11 -0.15
N ILE A 45 -11.73 -3.99 0.64
CA ILE A 45 -13.05 -3.72 1.25
C ILE A 45 -12.94 -2.97 2.59
N GLY A 46 -11.74 -2.64 3.05
CA GLY A 46 -11.51 -1.84 4.25
C GLY A 46 -11.71 -2.57 5.59
N MET A 47 -11.70 -3.92 5.61
CA MET A 47 -11.81 -4.69 6.86
C MET A 47 -10.63 -4.40 7.80
N TYR A 48 -9.43 -4.24 7.24
CA TYR A 48 -8.26 -3.73 7.94
C TYR A 48 -7.26 -3.14 6.94
N LYS A 49 -6.29 -2.36 7.45
CA LYS A 49 -5.23 -1.77 6.65
C LYS A 49 -3.96 -2.64 6.68
N PRO A 50 -3.16 -2.68 5.59
CA PRO A 50 -1.81 -3.26 5.62
C PRO A 50 -0.95 -2.54 6.67
N ARG A 51 -0.08 -3.30 7.33
CA ARG A 51 0.86 -2.77 8.34
C ARG A 51 2.27 -3.26 8.06
N GLY A 52 3.26 -2.57 8.62
CA GLY A 52 4.66 -2.98 8.58
C GLY A 52 5.19 -3.22 7.16
N THR A 53 5.73 -4.41 6.91
CA THR A 53 6.35 -4.79 5.63
C THR A 53 5.40 -4.66 4.45
N SER A 54 4.13 -5.05 4.59
CA SER A 54 3.16 -4.97 3.48
C SER A 54 2.91 -3.53 3.04
N ALA A 55 2.77 -2.60 3.98
CA ALA A 55 2.63 -1.17 3.66
C ALA A 55 3.89 -0.63 2.96
N THR A 56 5.07 -1.09 3.38
CA THR A 56 6.34 -0.72 2.73
C THR A 56 6.41 -1.27 1.30
N LEU A 57 6.01 -2.54 1.08
CA LEU A 57 6.01 -3.15 -0.24
C LEU A 57 5.02 -2.46 -1.19
N LEU A 58 3.82 -2.11 -0.72
CA LEU A 58 2.85 -1.33 -1.49
C LEU A 58 3.45 0.01 -1.94
N THR A 59 4.15 0.72 -1.04
CA THR A 59 4.87 1.95 -1.39
C THR A 59 5.91 1.71 -2.49
N ILE A 60 6.74 0.66 -2.35
CA ILE A 60 7.77 0.32 -3.35
C ILE A 60 7.13 -0.02 -4.72
N VAL A 61 6.06 -0.81 -4.73
CA VAL A 61 5.34 -1.19 -5.95
C VAL A 61 4.71 0.04 -6.62
N ALA A 62 4.13 0.94 -5.83
CA ALA A 62 3.56 2.19 -6.32
C ALA A 62 4.62 3.09 -6.96
N GLU A 63 5.75 3.29 -6.29
CA GLU A 63 6.87 4.10 -6.80
C GLU A 63 7.45 3.52 -8.09
N ARG A 64 7.67 2.20 -8.14
CA ARG A 64 8.21 1.51 -9.33
C ARG A 64 7.27 1.55 -10.54
N SER A 65 5.96 1.64 -10.31
CA SER A 65 4.95 1.68 -11.37
C SER A 65 4.54 3.09 -11.79
N GLY A 66 5.16 4.12 -11.19
CA GLY A 66 4.77 5.52 -11.42
C GLY A 66 3.35 5.83 -10.96
N PHE A 67 2.78 5.03 -10.05
CA PHE A 67 1.45 5.26 -9.50
C PHE A 67 1.46 6.54 -8.67
N LYS A 68 0.56 7.47 -9.00
CA LYS A 68 0.41 8.73 -8.25
C LYS A 68 -0.41 8.47 -6.99
N TYR A 69 0.22 8.59 -5.83
CA TYR A 69 -0.45 8.55 -4.53
C TYR A 69 0.04 9.73 -3.68
N GLU A 70 -0.82 10.24 -2.80
CA GLU A 70 -0.42 11.26 -1.83
C GLU A 70 0.11 10.57 -0.57
N PRO A 71 1.42 10.67 -0.26
CA PRO A 71 1.93 10.19 1.01
C PRO A 71 1.39 11.09 2.13
N SER A 72 0.77 10.48 3.13
CA SER A 72 0.47 11.17 4.38
C SER A 72 1.80 11.53 5.06
N MET A 73 2.22 12.79 4.96
CA MET A 73 3.27 13.31 5.83
C MET A 73 2.71 13.32 7.25
N GLU A 74 3.14 12.35 8.05
CA GLU A 74 2.86 12.29 9.48
C GLU A 74 3.28 13.63 10.10
N LYS A 75 2.30 14.41 10.59
CA LYS A 75 2.57 15.65 11.32
C LYS A 75 3.29 15.24 12.60
N GLU A 76 4.49 15.80 12.83
CA GLU A 76 5.13 15.73 14.13
C GLU A 76 4.19 16.35 15.18
N THR A 77 3.51 15.52 15.97
CA THR A 77 3.09 15.96 17.31
C THR A 77 4.37 15.97 18.13
N LYS A 78 5.00 17.14 18.17
CA LYS A 78 6.11 17.43 19.06
C LYS A 78 5.47 17.83 20.40
N ASP A 79 5.38 16.89 21.33
CA ASP A 79 5.24 17.19 22.77
C ASP A 79 6.60 17.57 23.36
#